data_AF-G7EBQ3-F1
#
_entry.id   AF-G7EBQ3-F1
#
_cell.length_a   1.000
_cell.length_b   1.000
_cell.length_c   1.000
_cell.angle_alpha   90.00
_cell.angle_beta   90.00
_cell.angle_gamma   90.00
#
_symmetry.space_group_name_H-M   'P 1'
#
loop_
_entity.id
_entity.type
_entity.pdbx_description
1 polymer ?
#
loop_
_entity_poly.entity_id
_entity_poly.type
_entity_poly.pdbx_seq_one_letter_code
_entity_poly.pdbx_strand_id
1 'polypeptide(L)'
;MKLLKLKINKSNTCGGLLDELAIPFRNSNSATDQFSPICLIGPNGTGKSQILQNIAEIFQLIFSFYLPEEESGKPNNELEFEIEYLFAETAKKNTQVKITRKKQVKIKPL
;
A
#
# COMPACT_ATOMS: atom_id res chain seq x y z
N MET A 1 8.36 8.30 7.41
CA MET A 1 7.70 6.99 7.14
C MET A 1 8.62 6.14 6.26
N LYS A 2 8.65 4.81 6.41
CA LYS A 2 9.30 3.88 5.48
C LYS A 2 8.41 2.68 5.17
N LEU A 3 8.22 2.36 3.88
CA LEU A 3 7.53 1.13 3.47
C LEU A 3 8.35 -0.11 3.82
N LEU A 4 7.69 -1.11 4.40
CA LEU A 4 8.25 -2.44 4.69
C LEU A 4 7.78 -3.46 3.66
N LYS A 5 6.48 -3.51 3.37
CA LYS A 5 5.87 -4.50 2.49
C LYS A 5 4.64 -3.93 1.81
N LEU A 6 4.43 -4.32 0.56
CA LEU A 6 3.17 -4.16 -0.15
C LEU A 6 2.76 -5.52 -0.72
N LYS A 7 1.51 -5.91 -0.51
CA LYS A 7 0.85 -6.98 -1.27
C LYS A 7 -0.39 -6.40 -1.93
N ILE A 8 -0.45 -6.50 -3.24
CA ILE A 8 -1.65 -6.24 -4.03
C ILE A 8 -2.33 -7.59 -4.19
N ASN A 9 -3.50 -7.78 -3.59
CA ASN A 9 -4.28 -9.01 -3.79
C ASN A 9 -5.08 -8.89 -5.08
N LYS A 10 -5.76 -7.75 -5.25
CA LYS A 10 -6.54 -7.46 -6.46
C LYS A 10 -6.54 -5.98 -6.77
N SER A 11 -6.24 -5.64 -8.01
CA SER A 11 -6.28 -4.28 -8.53
C SER A 11 -6.97 -4.30 -9.88
N ASN A 12 -8.13 -3.64 -9.98
CA ASN A 12 -8.81 -3.44 -11.26
C ASN A 12 -8.07 -2.43 -12.18
N THR A 13 -6.89 -1.94 -11.76
CA THR A 13 -6.02 -1.11 -12.60
C THR A 13 -5.19 -1.98 -13.56
N CYS A 14 -4.97 -1.49 -14.78
CA CYS A 14 -4.13 -2.15 -15.80
C CYS A 14 -4.46 -3.62 -16.09
N GLY A 15 -5.76 -3.99 -16.05
CA GLY A 15 -6.19 -5.35 -16.41
C GLY A 15 -5.68 -6.45 -15.47
N GLY A 16 -5.39 -6.12 -14.21
CA GLY A 16 -4.93 -7.10 -13.21
C GLY A 16 -3.43 -7.42 -13.28
N LEU A 17 -2.63 -6.61 -13.99
CA LEU A 17 -1.18 -6.82 -14.15
C LEU A 17 -0.43 -7.02 -12.82
N LEU A 18 -0.90 -6.39 -11.76
CA LEU A 18 -0.27 -6.42 -10.43
C LEU A 18 -1.00 -7.33 -9.44
N ASP A 19 -1.99 -8.11 -9.88
CA ASP A 19 -2.73 -9.02 -9.00
C ASP A 19 -1.78 -10.06 -8.39
N GLU A 20 -1.98 -10.35 -7.11
CA GLU A 20 -1.12 -11.19 -6.26
C GLU A 20 0.35 -10.75 -6.12
N LEU A 21 0.73 -9.57 -6.61
CA LEU A 21 2.09 -9.06 -6.46
C LEU A 21 2.41 -8.76 -4.99
N ALA A 22 3.49 -9.36 -4.48
CA ALA A 22 4.03 -9.10 -3.15
C ALA A 22 5.46 -8.56 -3.24
N ILE A 23 5.69 -7.36 -2.71
CA ILE A 23 6.98 -6.67 -2.71
C ILE A 23 7.44 -6.48 -1.26
N PRO A 24 8.46 -7.22 -0.79
CA PRO A 24 9.16 -6.92 0.44
C PRO A 24 10.14 -5.77 0.19
N PHE A 25 9.80 -4.55 0.58
CA PHE A 25 10.65 -3.40 0.40
C PHE A 25 11.84 -3.39 1.37
N ARG A 26 11.58 -3.71 2.65
CA ARG A 26 12.57 -3.65 3.73
C ARG A 26 12.22 -4.61 4.86
N ASN A 27 13.23 -4.94 5.67
CA ASN A 27 13.05 -5.69 6.92
C ASN A 27 12.55 -4.79 8.06
N SER A 28 11.88 -5.37 9.06
CA SER A 28 11.27 -4.66 10.20
C SER A 28 12.26 -3.86 11.06
N ASN A 29 13.55 -4.22 11.07
CA ASN A 29 14.61 -3.52 11.83
C ASN A 29 15.18 -2.28 11.12
N SER A 30 14.48 -1.75 10.11
CA SER A 30 14.97 -0.57 9.37
C SER A 30 14.85 0.71 10.21
N ALA A 31 15.96 1.38 10.45
CA ALA A 31 15.95 2.70 11.09
C ALA A 31 15.23 3.72 10.18
N THR A 32 14.29 4.51 10.70
CA THR A 32 13.47 5.45 9.89
C THR A 32 14.22 6.73 9.51
N ASP A 33 15.28 7.06 10.23
CA ASP A 33 16.16 8.21 10.09
C ASP A 33 17.27 8.03 9.03
N GLN A 34 17.62 6.78 8.69
CA GLN A 34 18.63 6.51 7.66
C GLN A 34 18.07 6.70 6.24
N PHE A 35 18.79 7.37 5.34
CA PHE A 35 18.42 7.37 3.92
C PHE A 35 18.68 5.99 3.27
N SER A 36 17.66 5.40 2.65
CA SER A 36 17.72 4.08 2.02
C SER A 36 16.76 4.04 0.83
N PRO A 37 17.22 4.37 -0.38
CA PRO A 37 16.35 4.49 -1.56
C PRO A 37 15.87 3.12 -2.06
N ILE A 38 14.70 3.10 -2.71
CA ILE A 38 14.17 1.94 -3.45
C ILE A 38 14.21 2.27 -4.92
N CYS A 39 14.71 1.34 -5.75
CA CYS A 39 14.69 1.48 -7.20
C CYS A 39 13.75 0.42 -7.80
N LEU A 40 12.84 0.86 -8.68
CA LEU A 40 12.00 -0.02 -9.50
C LEU A 40 12.62 -0.06 -10.91
N ILE A 41 13.09 -1.23 -11.35
CA ILE A 41 13.79 -1.40 -12.63
C ILE A 41 13.04 -2.40 -13.50
N GLY A 42 13.01 -2.16 -14.81
CA GLY A 42 12.41 -3.07 -15.79
C GLY A 42 12.02 -2.36 -17.09
N PRO A 43 11.71 -3.10 -18.17
CA PRO A 43 11.23 -2.55 -19.44
C PRO A 43 10.00 -1.64 -19.32
N ASN A 44 9.70 -0.87 -20.36
CA ASN A 44 8.45 -0.10 -20.43
C ASN A 44 7.24 -1.05 -20.41
N GLY A 45 6.15 -0.63 -19.77
CA GLY A 45 4.94 -1.45 -19.66
C GLY A 45 4.94 -2.51 -18.54
N THR A 46 6.05 -2.74 -17.83
CA THR A 46 6.09 -3.76 -16.75
C THR A 46 5.41 -3.37 -15.44
N GLY A 47 4.67 -2.25 -15.41
CA GLY A 47 3.91 -1.85 -14.22
C GLY A 47 4.68 -1.04 -13.16
N LYS A 48 5.90 -0.57 -13.43
CA LYS A 48 6.67 0.27 -12.46
C LYS A 48 5.89 1.50 -11.97
N SER A 49 5.33 2.29 -12.91
CA SER A 49 4.51 3.45 -12.56
C SER A 49 3.20 3.06 -11.88
N GLN A 50 2.68 1.87 -12.20
CA GLN A 50 1.44 1.34 -11.62
C GLN A 50 1.62 0.96 -10.15
N ILE A 51 2.80 0.48 -9.75
CA ILE A 51 3.12 0.26 -8.34
C ILE A 51 3.02 1.58 -7.56
N LEU A 52 3.58 2.67 -8.09
CA LEU A 52 3.51 3.98 -7.45
C LEU A 52 2.06 4.51 -7.37
N GLN A 53 1.29 4.32 -8.44
CA GLN A 53 -0.14 4.68 -8.47
C GLN A 53 -0.95 3.90 -7.43
N ASN A 54 -0.74 2.57 -7.33
CA ASN A 54 -1.41 1.75 -6.32
C ASN A 54 -1.04 2.17 -4.89
N ILE A 55 0.23 2.53 -4.63
CA ILE A 55 0.62 3.07 -3.32
C ILE A 55 -0.11 4.38 -3.01
N ALA A 56 -0.22 5.29 -3.99
CA ALA A 56 -0.94 6.55 -3.81
C ALA A 56 -2.44 6.31 -3.56
N GLU A 57 -3.08 5.45 -4.34
CA GLU A 57 -4.48 5.07 -4.16
C GLU A 57 -4.72 4.43 -2.79
N ILE A 58 -3.82 3.55 -2.33
CA ILE A 58 -3.90 2.96 -0.99
C ILE A 58 -3.95 4.03 0.10
N PHE A 59 -3.03 5.01 0.07
CA PHE A 59 -3.03 6.07 1.06
C PHE A 59 -4.23 7.00 0.93
N GLN A 60 -4.71 7.28 -0.28
CA GLN A 60 -5.96 8.02 -0.49
C GLN A 60 -7.16 7.27 0.14
N LEU A 61 -7.24 5.95 -0.02
CA LEU A 61 -8.27 5.12 0.62
C LEU A 61 -8.18 5.20 2.14
N ILE A 62 -6.97 5.08 2.69
CA ILE A 62 -6.72 5.17 4.14
C ILE A 62 -7.13 6.54 4.66
N PHE A 63 -6.72 7.63 4.02
CA PHE A 63 -7.09 8.98 4.43
C PHE A 63 -8.59 9.22 4.31
N SER A 64 -9.24 8.81 3.22
CA SER A 64 -10.69 8.94 3.10
C SER A 64 -11.48 8.20 4.19
N PHE A 65 -10.91 7.13 4.75
CA PHE A 65 -11.54 6.35 5.81
C PHE A 65 -11.30 6.94 7.21
N TYR A 66 -10.08 7.39 7.50
CA TYR A 66 -9.71 7.88 8.84
C TYR A 66 -9.81 9.40 9.01
N LEU A 67 -9.83 10.16 7.92
CA LEU A 67 -9.90 11.62 7.87
C LEU A 67 -11.01 12.07 6.90
N PRO A 68 -12.28 11.74 7.17
CA PRO A 68 -13.39 12.00 6.24
C PRO A 68 -13.66 13.49 6.00
N GLU A 69 -13.18 14.35 6.90
CA GLU A 69 -13.34 15.80 6.85
C GLU A 69 -12.42 16.46 5.79
N GLU A 70 -11.35 15.79 5.37
CA GLU A 70 -10.40 16.33 4.38
C GLU A 70 -10.84 16.06 2.95
N GLU A 71 -10.48 16.96 2.04
CA GLU A 71 -10.78 16.79 0.61
C GLU A 71 -10.07 15.53 0.10
N SER A 72 -10.87 14.54 -0.31
CA SER A 72 -10.38 13.32 -0.92
C SER A 72 -11.03 13.13 -2.28
N GLY A 73 -10.22 12.82 -3.29
CA GLY A 73 -10.73 12.40 -4.60
C GLY A 73 -11.50 11.08 -4.48
N LYS A 74 -12.21 10.67 -5.54
CA LYS A 74 -13.02 9.44 -5.52
C LYS A 74 -12.13 8.20 -5.29
N PRO A 75 -12.31 7.48 -4.16
CA PRO A 75 -11.49 6.32 -3.83
C PRO A 75 -11.76 5.13 -4.78
N ASN A 76 -10.71 4.40 -5.19
CA ASN A 76 -10.83 3.12 -5.90
C ASN A 76 -11.28 2.02 -4.91
N ASN A 77 -12.59 1.82 -4.82
CA ASN A 77 -13.16 0.90 -3.84
C ASN A 77 -12.94 -0.59 -4.15
N GLU A 78 -12.36 -0.90 -5.29
CA GLU A 78 -12.13 -2.27 -5.75
C GLU A 78 -10.73 -2.79 -5.43
N LEU A 79 -9.85 -1.91 -4.94
CA LEU A 79 -8.48 -2.27 -4.57
C LEU A 79 -8.45 -3.10 -3.27
N GLU A 80 -7.83 -4.26 -3.35
CA GLU A 80 -7.61 -5.18 -2.22
C GLU A 80 -6.11 -5.33 -1.98
N PHE A 81 -5.65 -5.02 -0.76
CA PHE A 81 -4.23 -4.88 -0.46
C PHE A 81 -3.88 -5.20 0.99
N GLU A 82 -2.60 -5.41 1.23
CA GLU A 82 -1.93 -5.36 2.52
C GLU A 82 -0.73 -4.43 2.39
N ILE A 83 -0.63 -3.43 3.26
CA ILE A 83 0.51 -2.51 3.31
C ILE A 83 1.07 -2.48 4.72
N GLU A 84 2.40 -2.55 4.81
CA GLU A 84 3.13 -2.42 6.07
C GLU A 84 4.18 -1.31 5.95
N TYR A 85 4.24 -0.45 6.96
CA TYR A 85 5.20 0.64 7.02
C TYR A 85 5.61 0.99 8.45
N LEU A 86 6.78 1.60 8.58
CA LEU A 86 7.26 2.21 9.81
C LEU A 86 6.92 3.70 9.83
N PHE A 87 6.31 4.14 10.92
CA PHE A 87 6.10 5.53 11.26
C PHE A 87 7.02 5.90 12.43
N ALA A 88 7.72 7.04 12.31
CA ALA A 88 8.58 7.53 13.38
C ALA A 88 7.73 8.41 14.31
N GLU A 89 7.48 7.95 15.53
CA GLU A 89 6.80 8.77 16.55
C GLU A 89 7.78 9.77 17.17
N THR A 90 9.02 9.35 17.38
CA THR A 90 10.14 10.17 17.88
C THR A 90 11.45 9.65 17.28
N ALA A 91 12.56 10.37 17.50
CA ALA A 91 13.89 9.98 16.97
C ALA A 91 14.35 8.56 17.34
N LYS A 92 13.80 7.94 18.40
CA LYS A 92 14.20 6.60 18.88
C LYS A 92 13.06 5.58 18.89
N LYS A 93 11.83 5.97 18.53
CA LYS A 93 10.67 5.09 18.58
C LYS A 93 9.97 5.04 17.24
N ASN A 94 9.98 3.86 16.65
CA ASN A 94 9.26 3.55 15.43
C ASN A 94 8.07 2.66 15.77
N THR A 95 6.93 2.95 15.15
CA THR A 95 5.73 2.14 15.22
C THR A 95 5.51 1.49 13.87
N GLN A 96 5.37 0.17 13.90
CA GLN A 96 5.01 -0.60 12.72
C GLN A 96 3.49 -0.57 12.56
N VAL A 97 3.06 -0.17 11.38
CA VAL A 97 1.65 -0.11 11.01
C VAL A 97 1.41 -1.16 9.93
N LYS A 98 0.36 -1.97 10.11
CA LYS A 98 -0.14 -2.92 9.12
C LYS A 98 -1.60 -2.61 8.84
N ILE A 99 -1.91 -2.34 7.57
CA ILE A 99 -3.28 -2.09 7.11
C ILE A 99 -3.62 -3.12 6.05
N THR A 100 -4.80 -3.74 6.20
CA THR A 100 -5.30 -4.73 5.25
C THR A 100 -6.71 -4.35 4.81
N ARG A 101 -6.96 -4.40 3.51
CA ARG A 101 -8.28 -4.25 2.91
C ARG A 101 -8.56 -5.46 2.02
N LYS A 102 -9.67 -6.14 2.29
CA LYS A 102 -10.20 -7.25 1.49
C LYS A 102 -11.70 -7.04 1.32
N LYS A 103 -12.27 -7.40 0.17
CA LYS A 103 -13.74 -7.42 0.05
C LYS A 103 -14.29 -8.50 0.96
N GLN A 104 -15.28 -8.17 1.79
CA GLN A 104 -16.01 -9.18 2.55
C GLN A 104 -16.90 -9.96 1.57
N VAL A 105 -16.66 -11.26 1.44
CA VAL A 105 -17.61 -12.16 0.77
C VAL A 105 -18.81 -12.31 1.70
N LYS A 106 -19.95 -11.72 1.34
CA LYS A 106 -21.22 -12.04 2.01
C LYS A 106 -21.56 -13.50 1.68
N ILE A 107 -21.25 -14.42 2.60
CA ILE A 107 -21.78 -15.78 2.54
C ILE A 107 -23.30 -15.64 2.74
N LYS A 108 -24.08 -15.87 1.68
CA LYS A 108 -25.53 -16.01 1.82
C LYS A 108 -25.79 -17.26 2.66
N PRO A 109 -26.58 -17.20 3.74
CA PRO A 109 -27.09 -18.41 4.37
C PRO A 109 -27.89 -19.20 3.33
N LEU A 110 -27.64 -20.49 3.26
CA LEU A 110 -28.45 -21.47 2.51
C LEU A 110 -29.85 -21.56 3.12
#